data_AF-V5G838-F1
#
_entry.id   AF-V5G838-F1
#
_cell.length_a   1.000
_cell.length_b   1.000
_cell.length_c   1.000
_cell.angle_alpha   90.00
_cell.angle_beta   90.00
_cell.angle_gamma   90.00
#
_symmetry.space_group_name_H-M   'P 1'
#
loop_
_entity.id
_entity.type
_entity.pdbx_description
1 polymer ?
#
loop_
_entity_poly.entity_id
_entity_poly.type
_entity_poly.pdbx_seq_one_letter_code
_entity_poly.pdbx_strand_id
1 'polypeptide(L)'
;VGEEGDLKQKCNILVTEVFDTELIGEGAMSTFSHAHKHLLEEDSIVVPDSATIYAQVVECPLTQNWNKVKDIFNNDGELLVSIPKSIKTCPGTAAVHYIQLRQL
;
A
#
# COMPACT_ATOMS: atom_id res chain seq x y z
N VAL A 1 -24.34 -15.14 -11.60
CA VAL A 1 -25.77 -14.91 -11.25
C VAL A 1 -26.67 -15.63 -12.24
N GLY A 2 -27.83 -16.13 -11.81
CA GLY A 2 -28.77 -16.89 -12.65
C GLY A 2 -29.04 -18.30 -12.11
N GLU A 3 -29.90 -19.08 -12.76
CA GLU A 3 -30.33 -20.42 -12.28
C GLU A 3 -29.18 -21.40 -12.05
N GLU A 4 -28.15 -21.35 -12.91
CA GLU A 4 -26.95 -22.19 -12.84
C GLU A 4 -25.76 -21.48 -12.17
N GLY A 5 -25.95 -20.28 -11.64
CA GLY A 5 -24.90 -19.49 -11.00
C GLY A 5 -24.86 -19.63 -9.48
N ASP A 6 -23.72 -19.31 -8.86
CA ASP A 6 -23.57 -19.35 -7.39
C ASP A 6 -24.57 -18.45 -6.64
N LEU A 7 -25.00 -17.37 -7.29
CA LEU A 7 -26.02 -16.44 -6.81
C LEU A 7 -27.25 -16.50 -7.72
N LYS A 8 -28.44 -16.66 -7.12
CA LYS A 8 -29.70 -16.69 -7.88
C LYS A 8 -29.99 -15.37 -8.60
N GLN A 9 -29.63 -14.25 -7.98
CA GLN A 9 -29.82 -12.90 -8.50
C GLN A 9 -28.66 -12.00 -8.05
N LYS A 10 -28.59 -10.79 -8.60
CA LYS A 10 -27.64 -9.77 -8.17
C LYS A 10 -27.95 -9.31 -6.74
N CYS A 11 -26.94 -8.89 -6.00
CA CYS A 11 -27.08 -8.34 -4.67
C CYS A 11 -27.29 -6.82 -4.73
N ASN A 12 -28.12 -6.31 -3.82
CA ASN A 12 -28.34 -4.88 -3.64
C ASN A 12 -27.46 -4.27 -2.54
N ILE A 13 -26.75 -5.10 -1.76
CA ILE A 13 -25.81 -4.67 -0.73
C ILE A 13 -24.53 -5.50 -0.83
N LEU A 14 -23.37 -4.84 -0.88
CA LEU A 14 -22.04 -5.43 -0.73
C LEU A 14 -21.43 -4.99 0.59
N VAL A 15 -21.02 -5.95 1.42
CA VAL A 15 -20.22 -5.69 2.62
C VAL A 15 -18.89 -6.41 2.48
N THR A 16 -17.78 -5.71 2.63
CA THR A 16 -16.46 -6.31 2.45
C THR A 16 -15.38 -5.62 3.28
N GLU A 17 -14.35 -6.40 3.61
CA GLU A 17 -13.13 -5.99 4.30
C GLU A 17 -11.99 -6.73 3.59
N VAL A 18 -11.46 -6.09 2.54
CA VAL A 18 -10.43 -6.65 1.63
C VAL A 18 -9.30 -5.63 1.45
N PHE A 19 -9.04 -4.86 2.51
CA PHE A 19 -8.15 -3.71 2.49
C PHE A 19 -6.92 -4.00 3.36
N ASP A 20 -5.74 -3.74 2.80
CA ASP A 20 -4.50 -3.75 3.56
C ASP A 20 -4.09 -2.33 4.00
N THR A 21 -2.89 -2.19 4.54
CA THR A 21 -2.37 -0.87 4.95
C THR A 21 -2.07 0.03 3.74
N GLU A 22 -1.85 -0.54 2.55
CA GLU A 22 -1.80 0.19 1.26
C GLU A 22 -3.18 0.48 0.66
N LEU A 23 -4.27 0.04 1.32
CA LEU A 23 -5.67 0.02 0.87
C LEU A 23 -5.93 -0.91 -0.34
N ILE A 24 -5.03 -0.96 -1.33
CA ILE A 24 -5.24 -1.64 -2.62
C ILE A 24 -4.36 -2.87 -2.84
N GLY A 25 -3.42 -3.19 -1.94
CA GLY A 25 -2.43 -4.23 -2.16
C GLY A 25 -2.99 -5.66 -2.13
N GLU A 26 -4.19 -5.84 -1.55
CA GLU A 26 -4.93 -7.10 -1.54
C GLU A 26 -5.94 -7.25 -2.70
N GLY A 27 -5.88 -6.37 -3.71
CA GLY A 27 -6.73 -6.49 -4.90
C GLY A 27 -8.17 -6.01 -4.69
N ALA A 28 -8.38 -5.05 -3.77
CA ALA A 28 -9.67 -4.40 -3.57
C ALA A 28 -10.26 -3.89 -4.91
N MET A 29 -9.45 -3.20 -5.72
CA MET A 29 -9.88 -2.61 -7.00
C MET A 29 -10.48 -3.64 -7.97
N SER A 30 -9.82 -4.78 -8.16
CA SER A 30 -10.32 -5.84 -9.05
C SER A 30 -11.57 -6.52 -8.47
N THR A 31 -11.60 -6.71 -7.15
CA THR A 31 -12.74 -7.28 -6.42
C THR A 31 -14.00 -6.43 -6.60
N PHE A 32 -13.93 -5.12 -6.31
CA PHE A 32 -15.06 -4.21 -6.51
C PHE A 32 -15.46 -4.11 -7.99
N SER A 33 -14.49 -3.97 -8.89
CA SER A 33 -14.78 -3.88 -10.33
C SER A 33 -15.52 -5.11 -10.85
N HIS A 34 -15.13 -6.32 -10.41
CA HIS A 34 -15.81 -7.54 -10.79
C HIS A 34 -17.21 -7.63 -10.17
N ALA A 35 -17.35 -7.29 -8.89
CA ALA A 35 -18.63 -7.32 -8.18
C ALA A 35 -19.66 -6.37 -8.83
N HIS A 36 -19.31 -5.11 -9.09
CA HIS A 36 -20.21 -4.17 -9.76
C HIS A 36 -20.65 -4.67 -11.15
N LYS A 37 -19.72 -5.26 -11.91
CA LYS A 37 -20.02 -5.72 -13.27
C LYS A 37 -20.94 -6.95 -13.27
N HIS A 38 -20.74 -7.90 -12.36
CA HIS A 38 -21.33 -9.23 -12.47
C HIS A 38 -22.30 -9.61 -11.35
N LEU A 39 -22.11 -9.06 -10.15
CA LEU A 39 -22.75 -9.55 -8.93
C LEU A 39 -23.71 -8.53 -8.31
N LEU A 40 -23.55 -7.23 -8.58
CA LEU A 40 -24.35 -6.18 -7.95
C LEU A 40 -25.37 -5.54 -8.90
N GLU A 41 -26.48 -5.11 -8.31
CA GLU A 41 -27.45 -4.19 -8.92
C GLU A 41 -26.81 -2.80 -9.15
N GLU A 42 -27.38 -2.02 -10.07
CA GLU A 42 -26.85 -0.69 -10.44
C GLU A 42 -26.87 0.28 -9.26
N ASP A 43 -27.97 0.31 -8.50
CA ASP A 43 -28.16 1.17 -7.31
C ASP A 43 -27.81 0.45 -5.99
N SER A 44 -26.84 -0.47 -6.04
CA SER A 44 -26.43 -1.22 -4.86
C SER A 44 -25.73 -0.34 -3.82
N ILE A 45 -25.92 -0.67 -2.54
CA ILE A 45 -25.23 -0.05 -1.41
C ILE A 45 -23.94 -0.81 -1.16
N VAL A 46 -22.82 -0.11 -1.05
CA VAL A 46 -21.52 -0.72 -0.75
C VAL A 46 -21.04 -0.23 0.62
N VAL A 47 -20.54 -1.16 1.44
CA VAL A 47 -19.99 -0.85 2.76
C VAL A 47 -18.58 -1.44 2.88
N PRO A 48 -17.52 -0.60 3.01
CA PRO A 48 -17.55 0.87 2.93
C PRO A 48 -17.81 1.37 1.49
N ASP A 49 -18.48 2.52 1.37
CA ASP A 49 -18.86 3.10 0.07
C ASP A 49 -17.67 3.79 -0.64
N SER A 50 -16.78 4.39 0.14
CA SER A 50 -15.61 5.09 -0.38
C SER A 50 -14.43 5.03 0.60
N ALA A 51 -13.23 5.22 0.07
CA ALA A 51 -11.99 5.31 0.82
C ALA A 51 -11.10 6.42 0.26
N THR A 52 -10.23 7.00 1.10
CA THR A 52 -9.32 8.09 0.72
C THR A 52 -7.93 7.82 1.25
N ILE A 53 -6.92 7.88 0.38
CA ILE A 53 -5.50 7.78 0.75
C ILE A 53 -4.94 9.18 0.96
N TYR A 54 -4.23 9.39 2.06
CA TYR A 54 -3.55 10.64 2.38
C TYR A 54 -2.02 10.47 2.28
N ALA A 55 -1.33 11.54 1.89
CA ALA A 55 0.13 11.58 1.86
C ALA A 55 0.64 12.90 2.47
N GLN A 56 1.76 12.82 3.19
CA GLN A 56 2.43 13.97 3.80
C GLN A 56 3.94 13.86 3.59
N VAL A 57 4.56 14.93 3.09
CA VAL A 57 6.02 15.03 2.98
C VAL A 57 6.60 15.45 4.32
N VAL A 58 7.66 14.76 4.75
CA VAL A 58 8.36 15.00 6.03
C VAL A 58 9.87 14.95 5.84
N GLU A 59 10.61 15.65 6.70
CA GLU A 59 12.04 15.44 6.90
C GLU A 59 12.25 14.58 8.15
N CYS A 60 12.90 13.43 8.02
CA CYS A 60 13.18 12.54 9.13
C CYS A 60 14.49 11.76 8.89
N PRO A 61 15.60 12.15 9.55
CA PRO A 61 16.89 11.47 9.40
C PRO A 61 16.84 9.98 9.74
N LEU A 62 15.99 9.57 10.68
CA LEU A 62 15.80 8.17 11.08
C LEU A 62 15.26 7.32 9.92
N THR A 63 14.14 7.72 9.31
CA THR A 63 13.53 6.96 8.20
C THR A 63 14.35 7.05 6.92
N GLN A 64 15.06 8.17 6.69
CA GLN A 64 16.02 8.28 5.59
C GLN A 64 17.13 7.24 5.68
N ASN A 65 17.61 6.91 6.89
CA ASN A 65 18.64 5.89 7.09
C ASN A 65 18.16 4.46 6.78
N TRP A 66 16.84 4.21 6.71
CA TRP A 66 16.31 2.92 6.30
C TRP A 66 16.43 2.70 4.78
N ASN A 67 16.48 3.77 3.98
CA ASN A 67 16.58 3.70 2.52
C ASN A 67 17.97 4.09 1.97
N LYS A 68 18.68 5.01 2.63
CA LYS A 68 19.94 5.57 2.14
C LYS A 68 21.14 5.04 2.91
N VAL A 69 22.00 4.29 2.22
CA VAL A 69 23.28 3.82 2.75
C VAL A 69 24.29 4.97 2.74
N LYS A 70 24.88 5.25 3.90
CA LYS A 70 25.88 6.29 4.10
C LYS A 70 27.28 5.69 4.14
N ASP A 71 28.29 6.53 3.87
CA ASP A 71 29.69 6.16 4.07
C ASP A 71 29.93 5.78 5.54
N ILE A 72 30.83 4.83 5.76
CA ILE A 72 31.17 4.32 7.09
C ILE A 72 32.49 4.96 7.53
N PHE A 73 32.50 5.51 8.74
CA PHE A 73 33.66 6.15 9.35
C PHE A 73 34.02 5.45 10.67
N ASN A 74 35.28 5.53 11.07
CA ASN A 74 35.69 5.10 12.42
C ASN A 74 35.35 6.18 13.48
N ASN A 75 35.67 5.90 14.74
CA ASN A 75 35.44 6.84 15.85
C ASN A 75 36.26 8.13 15.73
N ASP A 76 37.37 8.09 15.01
CA ASP A 76 38.25 9.24 14.76
C ASP A 76 37.81 10.06 13.52
N GLY A 77 36.73 9.64 12.84
CA GLY A 77 36.17 10.32 11.67
C GLY A 77 36.85 9.96 10.34
N GLU A 78 37.75 8.98 10.32
CA GLU A 78 38.40 8.51 9.10
C GLU A 78 37.46 7.61 8.30
N LEU A 79 37.43 7.82 6.98
CA LEU A 79 36.60 7.05 6.06
C LEU A 79 37.09 5.60 5.98
N LEU A 80 36.24 4.65 6.38
CA LEU A 80 36.50 3.22 6.29
C LEU A 80 35.95 2.62 4.99
N VAL A 81 34.71 2.97 4.65
CA VAL A 81 34.01 2.42 3.47
C VAL A 81 33.28 3.53 2.74
N SER A 82 33.70 3.76 1.49
CA SER A 82 32.99 4.63 0.56
C SER A 82 31.91 3.84 -0.18
N ILE A 83 30.66 4.27 -0.06
CA ILE A 83 29.54 3.65 -0.77
C ILE A 83 29.55 4.10 -2.23
N PRO A 84 29.48 3.16 -3.20
CA PRO A 84 29.41 3.51 -4.62
C PRO A 84 28.27 4.47 -4.96
N LYS A 85 28.52 5.36 -5.93
CA LYS A 85 27.52 6.34 -6.39
C LYS A 85 26.21 5.68 -6.82
N SER A 86 26.27 4.52 -7.48
CA SER A 86 25.10 3.75 -7.90
C SER A 86 24.18 3.38 -6.74
N ILE A 87 24.74 3.09 -5.56
CA ILE A 87 23.97 2.76 -4.35
C ILE A 87 23.44 4.06 -3.71
N LYS A 88 24.27 5.11 -3.60
CA LYS A 88 23.84 6.42 -3.05
C LYS A 88 22.65 7.02 -3.83
N THR A 89 22.63 6.84 -5.15
CA THR A 89 21.57 7.34 -6.03
C THR A 89 20.43 6.34 -6.24
N CYS A 90 20.48 5.14 -5.64
CA CYS A 90 19.42 4.16 -5.75
C CYS A 90 18.11 4.72 -5.16
N PRO A 91 16.96 4.63 -5.87
CA PRO A 91 15.68 5.09 -5.34
C PRO A 91 15.23 4.29 -4.12
N GLY A 92 15.66 3.03 -4.01
CA GLY A 92 15.23 2.09 -3.00
C GLY A 92 14.39 0.96 -3.59
N THR A 93 13.77 0.18 -2.72
CA THR A 93 12.77 -0.82 -3.12
C THR A 93 11.46 -0.14 -3.53
N ALA A 94 10.71 -0.78 -4.43
CA ALA A 94 9.36 -0.37 -4.81
C ALA A 94 8.27 -0.96 -3.88
N ALA A 95 8.68 -1.53 -2.75
CA ALA A 95 7.77 -2.04 -1.72
C ALA A 95 7.52 -0.97 -0.64
N VAL A 96 6.29 -0.90 -0.14
CA VAL A 96 5.96 -0.08 1.02
C VAL A 96 6.69 -0.60 2.26
N HIS A 97 7.01 0.32 3.17
CA HIS A 97 7.56 -0.01 4.47
C HIS A 97 6.50 0.20 5.55
N TYR A 98 5.90 -0.89 6.00
CA TYR A 98 4.85 -0.87 7.01
C TYR A 98 5.42 -0.67 8.41
N ILE A 99 4.99 0.39 9.09
CA ILE A 99 5.43 0.76 10.44
C ILE A 99 4.27 1.30 11.26
N GLN A 100 4.38 1.18 12.57
CA GLN A 100 3.48 1.87 13.49
C GLN A 100 3.96 3.32 13.66
N LEU A 101 3.35 4.26 12.93
CA LEU A 101 3.82 5.66 12.89
C LEU A 101 3.68 6.41 14.23
N ARG A 102 2.81 5.98 15.14
CA ARG A 102 2.64 6.62 16.46
C ARG A 102 3.74 6.30 17.47
N GLN A 103 4.57 5.29 17.18
CA GLN A 103 5.69 4.83 18.02
C GLN A 103 7.03 5.40 17.54
N LEU A 104 7.01 6.24 16.51
CA LEU A 104 8.16 6.96 15.98
C LEU A 104 8.34 8.33 16.66
#